data_AF-A0A318CM87-F1
#
_entry.id   AF-A0A318CM87-F1
#
_cell.length_a   1.000
_cell.length_b   1.000
_cell.length_c   1.000
_cell.angle_alpha   90.00
_cell.angle_beta   90.00
_cell.angle_gamma   90.00
#
_symmetry.space_group_name_H-M   'P 1'
#
loop_
_entity.id
_entity.type
_entity.pdbx_description
1 polymer ?
#
loop_
_entity_poly.entity_id
_entity_poly.type
_entity_poly.pdbx_seq_one_letter_code
_entity_poly.pdbx_strand_id
1 'polypeptide(L)'
;MSTPVRQEIMLRKPILMPPGMIKKVDKIAKNKKVSFAKVVREAVNAFDDEVSSDDDVILEALADTMTKTTQEVLRKIKELEKRLDDTHAMLEAQ
;
A
#
# COMPACT_ATOMS: atom_id res chain seq x y z
N MET A 1 45.78 9.81 10.47
CA MET A 1 45.02 10.76 11.32
C MET A 1 43.60 10.22 11.46
N SER A 2 43.28 9.58 12.58
CA SER A 2 41.95 8.99 12.85
C SER A 2 40.99 10.07 13.32
N THR A 3 39.94 10.33 12.54
CA THR A 3 38.87 11.28 12.86
C THR A 3 38.14 10.82 14.14
N PRO A 4 37.95 11.68 15.15
CA PRO A 4 37.23 11.31 16.35
C PRO A 4 35.75 11.11 15.99
N VAL A 5 35.24 9.90 16.20
CA VAL A 5 33.81 9.59 16.12
C VAL A 5 33.12 10.45 17.17
N ARG A 6 32.44 11.52 16.75
CA ARG A 6 31.56 12.28 17.63
C ARG A 6 30.51 11.31 18.16
N GLN A 7 30.61 10.99 19.45
CA GLN A 7 29.59 10.21 20.14
C GLN A 7 28.32 11.07 20.22
N GLU A 8 27.47 10.98 19.19
CA GLU A 8 26.11 11.49 19.30
C GLU A 8 25.43 10.83 20.50
N ILE A 9 24.88 11.65 21.40
CA ILE A 9 24.24 11.18 22.61
C ILE A 9 22.98 10.40 22.21
N MET A 10 23.00 9.07 22.40
CA MET A 10 21.87 8.21 22.06
C MET A 10 20.68 8.47 23.00
N LEU A 11 19.61 9.06 22.48
CA LEU A 11 18.34 9.25 23.18
C LEU A 11 17.46 7.99 23.04
N ARG A 12 16.95 7.47 24.18
CA ARG A 12 16.00 6.35 24.18
C ARG A 12 14.57 6.89 24.15
N LYS A 13 13.80 6.49 23.14
CA LYS A 13 12.36 6.80 23.03
C LYS A 13 11.55 5.51 23.17
N PRO A 14 10.62 5.41 24.13
CA PRO A 14 9.70 4.29 24.19
C PRO A 14 8.69 4.40 23.04
N ILE A 15 8.43 3.30 22.35
CA ILE A 15 7.41 3.21 21.30
C ILE A 15 6.46 2.06 21.62
N LEU A 16 5.16 2.29 21.42
CA LEU A 16 4.16 1.25 21.52
C LEU A 16 4.13 0.47 20.21
N MET A 17 4.36 -0.84 20.29
CA MET A 17 4.32 -1.74 19.14
C MET A 17 3.42 -2.95 19.43
N PRO A 18 2.69 -3.44 18.42
CA PRO A 18 1.93 -4.67 18.55
C PRO A 18 2.83 -5.87 18.92
N PRO A 19 2.35 -6.80 19.77
CA PRO A 19 3.16 -7.93 20.24
C PRO A 19 3.63 -8.85 19.10
N GLY A 20 2.85 -8.96 18.02
CA GLY A 20 3.26 -9.71 16.83
C GLY A 20 4.47 -9.09 16.12
N MET A 21 4.57 -7.76 16.08
CA MET A 21 5.72 -7.07 15.47
C MET A 21 6.97 -7.17 16.35
N ILE A 22 6.82 -7.06 17.67
CA ILE A 22 7.93 -7.26 18.62
C ILE A 22 8.57 -8.63 18.40
N LYS A 23 7.76 -9.70 18.28
CA LYS A 23 8.25 -11.06 18.01
C LYS A 23 9.00 -11.17 16.68
N LYS A 24 8.53 -10.50 15.63
CA LYS A 24 9.19 -10.49 14.31
C LYS A 24 10.56 -9.84 14.39
N VAL A 25 10.65 -8.65 14.99
CA VAL A 25 11.91 -7.90 15.11
C VAL A 25 12.89 -8.65 16.00
N ASP A 26 12.43 -9.26 17.10
CA ASP A 26 13.27 -10.09 17.97
C ASP A 26 13.85 -11.32 17.23
N LYS A 27 13.04 -11.98 16.40
CA LYS A 27 13.52 -13.08 15.54
C LYS A 27 14.59 -12.62 14.56
N ILE A 28 14.40 -11.47 13.91
CA ILE A 28 15.38 -10.89 12.97
C ILE A 28 16.68 -10.54 13.70
N ALA A 29 16.57 -9.92 14.87
CA ALA A 29 17.71 -9.54 15.70
C ALA A 29 18.55 -10.76 16.11
N LYS A 30 17.90 -11.85 16.55
CA LYS A 30 18.54 -13.12 16.88
C LYS A 30 19.26 -13.74 15.68
N ASN A 31 18.60 -13.80 14.53
CA ASN A 31 19.18 -14.37 13.30
C ASN A 31 20.42 -13.59 12.84
N LYS A 32 20.37 -12.25 12.92
CA LYS A 32 21.47 -11.36 12.52
C LYS A 32 22.53 -11.14 13.63
N LYS A 33 22.32 -11.70 14.83
CA LYS A 33 23.17 -11.49 16.02
C LYS A 33 23.40 -10.00 16.36
N VAL A 34 22.36 -9.20 16.23
CA VAL A 34 22.39 -7.76 16.53
C VAL A 34 21.35 -7.41 17.59
N SER A 35 21.44 -6.21 18.17
CA SER A 35 20.43 -5.75 19.13
C SER A 35 19.12 -5.38 18.43
N PHE A 36 18.01 -5.54 19.15
CA PHE A 36 16.68 -5.11 18.70
C PHE A 36 16.68 -3.66 18.19
N ALA A 37 17.29 -2.75 18.96
CA ALA A 37 17.37 -1.33 18.61
C ALA A 37 18.24 -1.05 17.37
N LYS A 38 19.16 -1.95 16.99
CA LYS A 38 19.91 -1.83 15.73
C LYS A 38 19.04 -2.20 14.55
N VAL A 39 18.25 -3.27 14.66
CA VAL A 39 17.29 -3.66 13.61
C VAL A 39 16.27 -2.55 13.37
N VAL A 40 15.74 -1.95 14.44
CA VAL A 40 14.79 -0.82 14.32
C VAL A 40 15.44 0.40 13.67
N ARG A 41 16.68 0.75 14.04
CA ARG A 41 17.41 1.86 13.41
C ARG A 41 17.70 1.60 11.93
N GLU A 42 18.14 0.41 11.58
CA GLU A 42 18.35 0.01 10.19
C GLU A 42 17.05 0.09 9.39
N ALA A 43 15.94 -0.38 9.97
CA ALA A 43 14.64 -0.31 9.32
C ALA A 43 14.15 1.13 9.12
N VAL A 44 14.32 2.01 10.12
CA VAL A 44 13.97 3.44 9.99
C VAL A 44 14.87 4.15 8.99
N ASN A 45 16.18 3.86 8.99
CA ASN A 45 17.12 4.46 8.04
C ASN A 45 16.91 3.94 6.60
N ALA A 46 16.42 2.71 6.44
CA ALA A 46 16.08 2.13 5.14
C ALA A 46 14.66 2.46 4.68
N PHE A 47 13.81 2.92 5.60
CA PHE A 47 12.54 3.53 5.27
C PHE A 47 12.84 4.94 4.79
N ASP A 48 13.37 5.03 3.56
CA ASP A 48 13.51 6.29 2.84
C ASP A 48 12.12 6.92 2.73
N ASP A 49 12.06 8.24 2.88
CA ASP A 49 10.82 9.05 2.82
C ASP A 49 10.18 9.04 1.42
N GLU A 50 10.81 8.35 0.46
CA GLU A 50 10.25 8.03 -0.83
C GLU A 50 9.34 6.80 -0.67
N VAL A 51 8.06 7.07 -0.39
CA VAL A 51 7.03 6.39 -1.16
C VAL A 51 7.51 6.47 -2.61
N SER A 52 7.99 5.36 -3.15
CA SER A 52 8.58 5.32 -4.49
C SER A 52 7.57 5.98 -5.42
N SER A 53 8.00 6.95 -6.23
CA SER A 53 7.15 7.56 -7.27
C SER A 53 6.43 6.50 -8.13
N ASP A 54 7.00 5.30 -8.20
CA ASP A 54 6.42 4.16 -8.88
C ASP A 54 5.15 3.62 -8.21
N ASP A 55 5.06 3.63 -6.87
CA ASP A 55 3.88 3.17 -6.15
C ASP A 55 2.69 4.11 -6.38
N ASP A 56 2.92 5.43 -6.41
CA ASP A 56 1.89 6.42 -6.73
C ASP A 56 1.39 6.26 -8.18
N VAL A 57 2.31 6.04 -9.13
CA VAL A 57 1.96 5.78 -10.55
C VAL A 57 1.14 4.49 -10.70
N ILE A 58 1.48 3.43 -9.96
CA ILE A 58 0.73 2.17 -9.98
C ILE A 58 -0.67 2.36 -9.38
N LEU A 59 -0.78 3.10 -8.28
CA LEU A 59 -2.07 3.40 -7.64
C LEU A 59 -2.97 4.24 -8.55
N GLU A 60 -2.41 5.21 -9.27
CA GLU A 60 -3.16 6.03 -10.23
C GLU A 60 -3.61 5.20 -11.45
N ALA A 61 -2.74 4.35 -12.00
CA ALA A 61 -3.11 3.43 -13.08
C ALA A 61 -4.22 2.44 -12.67
N LEU A 62 -4.23 1.99 -11.42
CA LEU A 62 -5.29 1.14 -10.87
C LEU A 62 -6.62 1.91 -10.79
N ALA A 63 -6.61 3.14 -10.28
CA ALA A 63 -7.80 3.99 -10.17
C ALA A 63 -8.40 4.30 -11.55
N ASP A 64 -7.57 4.61 -12.54
CA ASP A 64 -7.98 4.81 -13.93
C ASP A 64 -8.62 3.57 -14.54
N THR A 65 -8.04 2.40 -14.29
CA THR A 65 -8.55 1.13 -14.80
C THR A 65 -9.92 0.82 -14.19
N MET A 66 -10.06 0.97 -12.87
CA MET A 66 -11.35 0.77 -12.18
C MET A 66 -12.41 1.71 -12.74
N THR A 67 -12.08 3.00 -12.92
CA THR A 67 -13.00 4.01 -13.47
C THR A 67 -13.47 3.64 -14.87
N LYS A 68 -12.53 3.25 -15.76
CA LYS A 68 -12.86 2.80 -17.12
C LYS A 68 -13.76 1.57 -17.12
N THR A 69 -13.45 0.57 -16.31
CA THR A 69 -14.26 -0.65 -16.22
C THR A 69 -15.68 -0.34 -15.71
N THR A 70 -15.82 0.52 -14.70
CA THR A 70 -17.15 0.94 -14.21
C THR A 70 -17.95 1.66 -15.29
N GLN A 71 -17.33 2.54 -16.07
CA GLN A 71 -18.00 3.22 -17.19
C GLN A 71 -18.45 2.26 -18.29
N GLU A 72 -17.64 1.25 -18.62
CA GLU A 72 -18.01 0.23 -19.60
C GLU A 72 -19.18 -0.63 -19.12
N VAL A 73 -19.16 -1.04 -17.85
CA VAL A 73 -20.27 -1.79 -17.25
C VAL A 73 -21.55 -0.97 -17.29
N LEU A 74 -21.51 0.30 -16.90
CA LEU A 74 -22.67 1.20 -16.98
C LEU A 74 -23.19 1.33 -18.41
N ARG A 75 -22.31 1.43 -19.40
CA ARG A 75 -22.71 1.51 -20.81
C ARG A 75 -23.44 0.23 -21.26
N LYS A 76 -22.90 -0.94 -20.91
CA LYS A 76 -23.53 -2.23 -21.23
C LYS A 76 -24.89 -2.40 -20.55
N ILE A 77 -25.02 -1.96 -19.30
CA ILE A 77 -26.29 -1.98 -18.58
C ILE A 77 -27.34 -1.13 -19.31
N LYS A 78 -27.00 0.11 -19.70
CA LYS A 78 -27.91 0.99 -20.44
C LYS A 78 -28.32 0.42 -21.80
N GLU A 79 -27.38 -0.25 -22.48
CA GLU A 79 -27.68 -0.90 -23.76
C GLU A 79 -28.65 -2.07 -23.57
N LEU A 80 -28.48 -2.86 -22.51
CA LEU A 80 -29.40 -3.94 -22.16
C LEU A 80 -30.77 -3.43 -21.74
N GLU A 81 -30.83 -2.37 -20.94
CA GLU A 81 -32.08 -1.69 -20.56
C GLU A 81 -32.86 -1.25 -21.79
N LYS A 82 -32.20 -0.55 -22.73
CA LYS A 82 -32.84 -0.14 -23.98
C LYS A 82 -33.36 -1.33 -24.79
N ARG A 83 -32.59 -2.41 -24.89
CA ARG A 83 -33.03 -3.63 -25.61
C ARG A 83 -34.22 -4.28 -24.91
N LEU A 84 -34.27 -4.28 -23.59
CA LEU A 84 -35.40 -4.80 -22.82
C LEU A 84 -36.64 -3.93 -23.05
N ASP A 85 -36.52 -2.62 -23.00
CA ASP A 85 -37.62 -1.68 -23.28
C ASP A 85 -38.16 -1.86 -24.71
N ASP A 86 -37.26 -1.95 -25.70
CA ASP A 86 -37.64 -2.19 -27.09
C ASP A 86 -38.41 -3.53 -27.24
N THR A 87 -37.95 -4.60 -26.59
CA THR A 87 -38.66 -5.89 -26.61
C THR A 87 -39.99 -5.85 -25.87
N HIS A 88 -40.08 -5.10 -24.77
CA HIS A 88 -41.31 -4.94 -24.00
C HIS A 88 -42.38 -4.19 -24.83
N ALA A 89 -41.99 -3.09 -25.47
CA ALA A 89 -42.86 -2.32 -26.34
C ALA A 89 -43.37 -3.15 -27.55
N MET A 90 -42.53 -4.02 -28.11
CA MET A 90 -42.95 -4.95 -29.17
C MET A 90 -43.98 -5.99 -28.69
N LEU A 91 -43.89 -6.45 -27.44
CA LEU A 91 -44.82 -7.43 -26.87
C LEU A 91 -46.15 -6.80 -26.45
N GLU A 92 -46.17 -5.54 -26.01
CA GLU A 92 -47.41 -4.82 -25.70
C GLU A 92 -48.19 -4.36 -26.94
N ALA A 93 -47.54 -4.31 -28.11
CA ALA A 93 -48.15 -3.93 -29.38
C ALA A 93 -48.82 -5.10 -30.13
N GLN A 94 -48.78 -6.33 -29.59
CA GLN A 94 -49.50 -7.52 -30.09
C GLN A 94 -50.77 -7.77 -29.29
#